data_AF-A0A3D4V995-F1
#
_entry.id   AF-A0A3D4V995-F1
#
_cell.length_a   1.000
_cell.length_b   1.000
_cell.length_c   1.000
_cell.angle_alpha   90.00
_cell.angle_beta   90.00
_cell.angle_gamma   90.00
#
_symmetry.space_group_name_H-M   'P 1'
#
loop_
_entity.id
_entity.type
_entity.pdbx_description
1 polymer ?
#
loop_
_entity_poly.entity_id
_entity_poly.type
_entity_poly.pdbx_seq_one_letter_code
_entity_poly.pdbx_strand_id
1 'polypeptide(L)'
;MTTPLSNRLRRLVWWTGALAIPSITNAQPAVAQPTGARVAAVRGVVFDSLAGVPLGDATVQLVSADGSGAFGKTVSADRTGQFYIDSVPDGRYALGFFHPKLDSLGMEAPLRMVQVSNQQNAVVGTGIPAPKAYRAMVCGSAANPLGNAALVGFVRDATTHAPVPGATVLVSWLEMSLGGAGGTQIRTVRRTAKTSDNGWYSVCQVPSPGSIQVSARSDAGGTDTLQLEVPSSGLLRRELAVGAAHVTVVQDGASKADTSGLPPRVMQTGDGTLRGTVVGAAIGASAGRPLVGATVGMANGPQTRTDAKGEWTLSSLPRGTRALEVRAVGYYPERLAVDVVEDAPPQHVSLVTFKSVLDTMKVIASPAPLVAGGFLERRRSGLGTYITANDIAVKTAMMTSEIFRNIPGIYLEYPQSADIDGERPASSMNSPEPVVLMRSNAGTRCFPTIVYNGTLMQHLSTPDLNSFLNPKNILAIEVYRPGQAPPNFQIGLSGCGSIVLWTR
;
A
#
# COMPACT_ATOMS: atom_id res chain seq x y z
N MET A 1 -57.63 77.08 23.47
CA MET A 1 -58.83 77.75 22.91
C MET A 1 -59.09 77.13 21.55
N THR A 2 -59.96 76.12 21.52
CA THR A 2 -61.31 76.18 20.90
C THR A 2 -61.30 75.99 19.38
N THR A 3 -61.61 74.76 18.95
CA THR A 3 -62.49 74.49 17.78
C THR A 3 -63.91 75.00 18.11
N PRO A 4 -64.93 75.08 17.20
CA PRO A 4 -65.13 74.43 15.89
C PRO A 4 -65.92 75.29 14.83
N LEU A 5 -66.47 74.61 13.79
CA LEU A 5 -67.61 74.97 12.91
C LEU A 5 -67.33 75.98 11.77
N SER A 6 -67.88 75.90 10.56
CA SER A 6 -68.78 74.96 9.87
C SER A 6 -68.97 75.42 8.43
N ASN A 7 -69.11 74.46 7.50
CA ASN A 7 -69.98 74.44 6.32
C ASN A 7 -70.54 75.76 5.74
N ARG A 8 -70.22 76.00 4.46
CA ARG A 8 -71.26 76.24 3.43
C ARG A 8 -70.87 75.64 2.08
N LEU A 9 -71.61 74.61 1.69
CA LEU A 9 -71.70 74.12 0.32
C LEU A 9 -72.34 75.18 -0.61
N ARG A 10 -71.79 75.34 -1.80
CA ARG A 10 -72.58 75.69 -3.00
C ARG A 10 -72.33 74.62 -4.06
N ARG A 11 -73.41 73.92 -4.40
CA ARG A 11 -73.53 72.99 -5.53
C ARG A 11 -73.41 73.77 -6.83
N LEU A 12 -72.65 73.25 -7.78
CA LEU A 12 -73.00 73.38 -9.20
C LEU A 12 -72.45 72.19 -9.99
N VAL A 13 -73.40 71.52 -10.64
CA VAL A 13 -73.31 70.28 -11.40
C VAL A 13 -72.87 70.60 -12.81
N TRP A 14 -71.74 70.09 -13.31
CA TRP A 14 -71.47 70.05 -14.74
C TRP A 14 -70.70 68.77 -15.16
N TRP A 15 -71.46 67.85 -15.76
CA TRP A 15 -71.16 67.02 -16.93
C TRP A 15 -69.74 66.41 -17.08
N THR A 16 -69.65 65.11 -16.83
CA THR A 16 -68.51 64.25 -17.18
C THR A 16 -68.45 64.01 -18.70
N GLY A 17 -67.52 64.69 -19.38
CA GLY A 17 -66.99 64.28 -20.68
C GLY A 17 -65.59 63.72 -20.48
N ALA A 18 -65.43 62.41 -20.62
CA ALA A 18 -64.13 61.73 -20.52
C ALA A 18 -63.29 62.03 -21.77
N LEU A 19 -62.24 62.83 -21.62
CA LEU A 19 -61.18 63.02 -22.61
C LEU A 19 -60.01 62.10 -22.24
N ALA A 20 -59.73 61.13 -23.11
CA ALA A 20 -58.58 60.25 -23.02
C ALA A 20 -57.29 61.05 -23.25
N ILE A 21 -56.39 61.06 -22.26
CA ILE A 21 -55.04 61.61 -22.38
C ILE A 21 -54.12 60.47 -22.86
N PRO A 22 -53.37 60.62 -23.96
CA PRO A 22 -52.41 59.63 -24.39
C PRO A 22 -51.22 59.60 -23.41
N SER A 23 -50.95 58.42 -22.86
CA SER A 23 -49.76 58.15 -22.04
C SER A 23 -48.51 58.29 -22.89
N ILE A 24 -47.68 59.29 -22.59
CA ILE A 24 -46.32 59.41 -23.12
C ILE A 24 -45.47 58.38 -22.39
N THR A 25 -45.21 57.24 -23.03
CA THR A 25 -44.19 56.28 -22.60
C THR A 25 -42.81 56.91 -22.79
N ASN A 26 -42.19 57.34 -21.69
CA ASN A 26 -40.76 57.63 -21.67
C ASN A 26 -39.99 56.34 -21.98
N ALA A 27 -39.58 56.17 -23.24
CA ALA A 27 -38.57 55.20 -23.61
C ALA A 27 -37.24 55.64 -22.99
N GLN A 28 -36.85 55.02 -21.88
CA GLN A 28 -35.47 55.11 -21.41
C GLN A 28 -34.57 54.55 -22.52
N PRO A 29 -33.53 55.27 -22.97
CA PRO A 29 -32.55 54.67 -23.85
C PRO A 29 -31.95 53.47 -23.10
N ALA A 30 -32.10 52.28 -23.68
CA ALA A 30 -31.42 51.10 -23.19
C ALA A 30 -29.92 51.41 -23.20
N VAL A 31 -29.33 51.55 -22.03
CA VAL A 31 -27.89 51.46 -21.87
C VAL A 31 -27.57 50.04 -22.30
N ALA A 32 -27.05 49.87 -23.51
CA ALA A 32 -26.46 48.62 -23.93
C ALA A 32 -25.39 48.28 -22.89
N GLN A 33 -25.68 47.30 -22.03
CA GLN A 33 -24.62 46.64 -21.29
C GLN A 33 -23.60 46.21 -22.33
N PRO A 34 -22.30 46.53 -22.18
CA PRO A 34 -21.32 45.94 -23.07
C PRO A 34 -21.49 44.43 -22.93
N THR A 35 -22.02 43.79 -23.97
CA THR A 35 -21.88 42.36 -24.19
C THR A 35 -20.39 42.15 -24.48
N GLY A 36 -19.57 42.32 -23.45
CA GLY A 36 -18.22 41.78 -23.44
C GLY A 36 -18.40 40.32 -23.80
N ALA A 37 -17.85 39.92 -24.95
CA ALA A 37 -17.88 38.55 -25.40
C ALA A 37 -17.59 37.67 -24.18
N ARG A 38 -18.53 36.80 -23.78
CA ARG A 38 -18.27 35.86 -22.71
C ARG A 38 -17.19 34.94 -23.25
N VAL A 39 -15.95 35.17 -22.84
CA VAL A 39 -14.85 34.31 -23.24
C VAL A 39 -14.67 33.30 -22.11
N ALA A 40 -14.54 32.01 -22.45
CA ALA A 40 -14.43 30.96 -21.46
C ALA A 40 -13.16 31.10 -20.62
N ALA A 41 -13.19 30.57 -19.40
CA ALA A 41 -12.01 30.42 -18.58
C ALA A 41 -11.68 28.94 -18.35
N VAL A 42 -10.38 28.63 -18.31
CA VAL A 42 -9.87 27.31 -17.93
C VAL A 42 -9.27 27.43 -16.53
N ARG A 43 -9.75 26.62 -15.59
CA ARG A 43 -9.27 26.60 -14.21
C ARG A 43 -8.98 25.19 -13.71
N GLY A 44 -8.15 25.07 -12.69
CA GLY A 44 -7.81 23.75 -12.18
C GLY A 44 -6.84 23.78 -11.01
N VAL A 45 -6.35 22.59 -10.67
CA VAL A 45 -5.31 22.38 -9.67
C VAL A 45 -4.18 21.56 -10.29
N VAL A 46 -2.94 21.95 -10.04
CA VAL A 46 -1.75 21.15 -10.28
C VAL A 46 -1.47 20.31 -9.04
N PHE A 47 -1.50 18.98 -9.16
CA PHE A 47 -1.44 18.08 -8.00
C PHE A 47 -0.35 17.00 -8.14
N ASP A 48 0.39 16.73 -7.08
CA ASP A 48 1.31 15.60 -6.98
C ASP A 48 0.60 14.37 -6.43
N SER A 49 0.16 13.46 -7.30
CA SER A 49 -0.51 12.24 -6.89
C SER A 49 0.43 11.18 -6.29
N LEU A 50 1.75 11.35 -6.40
CA LEU A 50 2.73 10.48 -5.73
C LEU A 50 2.92 10.89 -4.28
N ALA A 51 2.96 12.19 -4.01
CA ALA A 51 3.13 12.74 -2.67
C ALA A 51 1.80 13.09 -1.95
N GLY A 52 0.69 13.13 -2.69
CA GLY A 52 -0.63 13.48 -2.14
C GLY A 52 -0.78 14.96 -1.78
N VAL A 53 -0.04 15.86 -2.46
CA VAL A 53 -0.01 17.30 -2.15
C VAL A 53 -0.21 18.16 -3.40
N PRO A 54 -0.83 19.35 -3.29
CA PRO A 54 -0.86 20.30 -4.40
C PRO A 54 0.53 20.83 -4.72
N LEU A 55 0.75 21.22 -5.98
CA LEU A 55 1.99 21.81 -6.47
C LEU A 55 1.81 23.31 -6.71
N GLY A 56 2.21 24.10 -5.72
CA GLY A 56 2.27 25.55 -5.89
C GLY A 56 3.45 26.00 -6.74
N ASP A 57 3.36 27.22 -7.26
CA ASP A 57 4.37 27.85 -8.13
C ASP A 57 4.65 27.08 -9.43
N ALA A 58 3.79 26.10 -9.77
CA ALA A 58 3.87 25.39 -11.04
C ALA A 58 3.51 26.33 -12.20
N THR A 59 4.35 26.39 -13.22
CA THR A 59 4.09 27.18 -14.43
C THR A 59 3.14 26.39 -15.33
N VAL A 60 1.90 26.82 -15.45
CA VAL A 60 0.87 26.18 -16.27
C VAL A 60 0.77 26.90 -17.61
N GLN A 61 0.79 26.14 -18.70
CA GLN A 61 0.74 26.68 -20.05
C GLN A 61 -0.39 26.02 -20.85
N LEU A 62 -1.22 26.84 -21.51
CA LEU A 62 -2.28 26.41 -22.40
C LEU A 62 -2.00 26.93 -23.81
N VAL A 63 -1.87 26.04 -24.78
CA VAL A 63 -1.52 26.36 -26.17
C VAL A 63 -2.54 25.74 -27.13
N SER A 64 -2.95 26.46 -28.17
CA SER A 64 -3.80 25.92 -29.24
C SER A 64 -3.14 24.69 -29.88
N ALA A 65 -3.88 23.59 -29.99
CA ALA A 65 -3.39 22.33 -30.51
C ALA A 65 -3.63 22.17 -32.03
N ASP A 66 -4.47 23.02 -32.61
CA ASP A 66 -4.92 22.98 -34.00
C ASP A 66 -4.28 24.07 -34.88
N GLY A 67 -3.42 24.92 -34.30
CA GLY A 67 -2.67 25.94 -35.03
C GLY A 67 -3.53 27.08 -35.59
N SER A 68 -4.80 27.17 -35.19
CA SER A 68 -5.77 28.17 -35.67
C SER A 68 -5.63 29.49 -34.89
N GLY A 69 -4.58 30.26 -35.20
CA GLY A 69 -4.33 31.59 -34.61
C GLY A 69 -3.77 31.49 -33.18
N ALA A 70 -2.46 31.73 -33.05
CA ALA A 70 -1.63 31.42 -31.87
C ALA A 70 -2.17 31.92 -30.51
N PHE A 71 -3.14 31.21 -29.93
CA PHE A 71 -3.52 31.39 -28.54
C PHE A 71 -2.56 30.57 -27.67
N GLY A 72 -1.80 31.30 -26.84
CA GLY A 72 -0.93 30.74 -25.82
C GLY A 72 -1.02 31.60 -24.58
N LYS A 73 -1.34 31.00 -23.43
CA LYS A 73 -1.27 31.68 -22.12
C LYS A 73 -0.47 30.85 -21.14
N THR A 74 0.35 31.54 -20.36
CA THR A 74 1.13 30.97 -19.27
C THR A 74 0.76 31.68 -17.99
N VAL A 75 0.48 30.91 -16.93
CA VAL A 75 0.16 31.40 -15.58
C VAL A 75 0.90 30.57 -14.55
N SER A 76 1.14 31.13 -13.36
CA SER A 76 1.67 30.37 -12.24
C SER A 76 0.53 29.90 -11.34
N ALA A 77 0.59 28.65 -10.89
CA ALA A 77 -0.31 28.12 -9.88
C ALA A 77 0.00 28.76 -8.52
N ASP A 78 -1.03 29.06 -7.74
CA ASP A 78 -0.87 29.60 -6.39
C ASP A 78 -0.32 28.55 -5.41
N ARG A 79 -0.10 28.91 -4.14
CA ARG A 79 0.42 27.99 -3.11
C ARG A 79 -0.46 26.76 -2.84
N THR A 80 -1.73 26.80 -3.22
CA THR A 80 -2.66 25.67 -3.13
C THR A 80 -2.72 24.85 -4.42
N GLY A 81 -1.84 25.16 -5.38
CA GLY A 81 -1.77 24.55 -6.69
C GLY A 81 -2.87 25.00 -7.66
N GLN A 82 -3.69 25.99 -7.29
CA GLN A 82 -4.78 26.44 -8.15
C GLN A 82 -4.27 27.35 -9.26
N PHE A 83 -4.83 27.20 -10.46
CA PHE A 83 -4.55 28.08 -11.59
C PHE A 83 -5.85 28.54 -12.28
N TYR A 84 -5.77 29.69 -12.93
CA TYR A 84 -6.89 30.30 -13.66
C TYR A 84 -6.36 30.98 -14.92
N ILE A 85 -6.90 30.60 -16.08
CA ILE A 85 -6.59 31.17 -17.39
C ILE A 85 -7.90 31.71 -17.94
N ASP A 86 -8.00 33.03 -18.06
CA ASP A 86 -9.16 33.72 -18.61
C ASP A 86 -9.09 33.88 -20.12
N SER A 87 -10.19 34.35 -20.68
CA SER A 87 -10.30 34.75 -22.08
C SER A 87 -9.79 33.71 -23.08
N VAL A 88 -10.14 32.44 -22.85
CA VAL A 88 -9.84 31.30 -23.73
C VAL A 88 -10.92 31.17 -24.81
N PRO A 89 -10.59 31.37 -26.11
CA PRO A 89 -11.53 31.18 -27.21
C PRO A 89 -12.02 29.73 -27.31
N ASP A 90 -13.14 29.52 -27.99
CA ASP A 90 -13.57 28.17 -28.36
C ASP A 90 -12.51 27.52 -29.25
N GLY A 91 -12.11 26.30 -28.94
CA GLY A 91 -10.99 25.63 -29.60
C GLY A 91 -10.49 24.42 -28.82
N ARG A 92 -9.47 23.75 -29.40
CA ARG A 92 -8.81 22.60 -28.79
C ARG A 92 -7.41 23.00 -28.36
N TYR A 93 -7.08 22.73 -27.11
CA TYR A 93 -5.84 23.19 -26.49
C TYR A 93 -5.08 22.04 -25.85
N ALA A 94 -3.76 22.15 -25.83
CA ALA A 94 -2.88 21.35 -25.00
C ALA A 94 -2.54 22.15 -23.73
N LEU A 95 -2.85 21.57 -22.57
CA LEU A 95 -2.50 22.08 -21.25
C LEU A 95 -1.29 21.30 -20.73
N GLY A 96 -0.18 21.99 -20.52
CA GLY A 96 1.02 21.47 -19.87
C GLY A 96 1.34 22.23 -18.59
N PHE A 97 2.28 21.70 -17.80
CA PHE A 97 2.83 22.43 -16.68
C PHE A 97 4.32 22.12 -16.50
N PHE A 98 5.06 23.06 -15.95
CA PHE A 98 6.45 22.87 -15.52
C PHE A 98 6.53 23.03 -14.01
N HIS A 99 7.29 22.15 -13.36
CA HIS A 99 7.59 22.22 -11.94
C HIS A 99 8.88 21.42 -11.66
N PRO A 100 9.83 21.89 -10.83
CA PRO A 100 11.11 21.19 -10.56
C PRO A 100 10.99 19.73 -10.08
N LYS A 101 9.83 19.39 -9.51
CA LYS A 101 9.50 18.01 -9.09
C LYS A 101 9.46 17.02 -10.27
N LEU A 102 9.11 17.47 -11.48
CA LEU A 102 9.12 16.66 -12.69
C LEU A 102 10.55 16.21 -13.05
N ASP A 103 11.52 17.12 -12.96
CA ASP A 103 12.94 16.82 -13.20
C ASP A 103 13.45 15.78 -12.19
N SER A 104 13.08 15.95 -10.92
CA SER A 104 13.40 14.99 -9.85
C SER A 104 12.77 13.59 -10.07
N LEU A 105 11.75 13.51 -10.93
CA LEU A 105 11.06 12.28 -11.31
C LEU A 105 11.53 11.74 -12.67
N GLY A 106 12.35 12.49 -13.41
CA GLY A 106 12.69 12.19 -14.80
C GLY A 106 11.45 12.07 -15.67
N MET A 107 10.43 12.89 -15.38
CA MET A 107 9.19 12.93 -16.13
C MET A 107 9.16 14.15 -17.01
N GLU A 108 8.79 13.94 -18.27
CA GLU A 108 8.25 15.00 -19.08
C GLU A 108 6.84 15.35 -18.61
N ALA A 109 6.48 16.63 -18.66
CA ALA A 109 5.18 17.11 -18.24
C ALA A 109 4.06 16.46 -19.07
N PRO A 110 3.11 15.72 -18.46
CA PRO A 110 2.02 15.14 -19.21
C PRO A 110 1.12 16.23 -19.79
N LEU A 111 0.99 16.26 -21.11
CA LEU A 111 0.06 17.15 -21.81
C LEU A 111 -1.38 16.65 -21.67
N ARG A 112 -2.29 17.55 -21.34
CA ARG A 112 -3.73 17.29 -21.27
C ARG A 112 -4.45 18.03 -22.37
N MET A 113 -5.19 17.31 -23.21
CA MET A 113 -6.04 17.95 -24.20
C MET A 113 -7.29 18.52 -23.53
N VAL A 114 -7.59 19.79 -23.80
CA VAL A 114 -8.73 20.54 -23.26
C VAL A 114 -9.56 21.04 -24.43
N GLN A 115 -10.85 20.73 -24.43
CA GLN A 115 -11.80 21.28 -25.39
C GLN A 115 -12.56 22.42 -24.71
N VAL A 116 -12.54 23.60 -25.32
CA VAL A 116 -13.36 24.73 -24.92
C VAL A 116 -14.39 24.95 -26.02
N SER A 117 -15.66 25.00 -25.65
CA SER A 117 -16.76 25.24 -26.58
C SER A 117 -17.90 25.96 -25.89
N ASN A 118 -18.69 26.70 -26.68
CA ASN A 118 -19.89 27.40 -26.23
C ASN A 118 -19.61 28.37 -25.07
N GLN A 119 -18.40 28.94 -25.00
CA GLN A 119 -18.02 29.91 -23.95
C GLN A 119 -18.16 29.35 -22.51
N GLN A 120 -18.11 28.03 -22.34
CA GLN A 120 -18.23 27.38 -21.04
C GLN A 120 -16.87 27.26 -20.35
N ASN A 121 -16.83 27.54 -19.04
CA ASN A 121 -15.63 27.38 -18.24
C ASN A 121 -15.24 25.90 -18.14
N ALA A 122 -13.98 25.58 -18.44
CA ALA A 122 -13.44 24.24 -18.28
C ALA A 122 -12.75 24.09 -16.92
N VAL A 123 -12.99 22.96 -16.25
CA VAL A 123 -12.28 22.57 -15.01
C VAL A 123 -11.41 21.37 -15.32
N VAL A 124 -10.09 21.51 -15.16
CA VAL A 124 -9.11 20.50 -15.58
C VAL A 124 -8.13 20.21 -14.46
N GLY A 125 -8.01 18.93 -14.09
CA GLY A 125 -6.90 18.46 -13.24
C GLY A 125 -5.66 18.19 -14.09
N THR A 126 -4.51 18.71 -13.66
CA THR A 126 -3.19 18.38 -14.22
C THR A 126 -2.21 18.12 -13.10
N GLY A 127 -1.05 17.55 -13.39
CA GLY A 127 -0.04 17.29 -12.37
C GLY A 127 0.68 15.96 -12.55
N ILE A 128 1.39 15.57 -11.50
CA ILE A 128 2.12 14.31 -11.46
C ILE A 128 1.11 13.16 -11.35
N PRO A 129 1.17 12.16 -12.24
CA PRO A 129 0.21 11.08 -12.28
C PRO A 129 0.31 10.14 -11.07
N ALA A 130 -0.79 9.45 -10.76
CA ALA A 130 -0.80 8.41 -9.74
C ALA A 130 0.17 7.27 -10.10
N PRO A 131 0.66 6.46 -9.12
CA PRO A 131 1.67 5.43 -9.36
C PRO A 131 1.37 4.48 -10.52
N LYS A 132 0.11 4.05 -10.68
CA LYS A 132 -0.33 3.18 -11.77
C LYS A 132 -0.16 3.83 -13.15
N ALA A 133 -0.53 5.11 -13.27
CA ALA A 133 -0.43 5.85 -14.53
C ALA A 133 1.03 6.18 -14.86
N TYR A 134 1.83 6.59 -13.86
CA TYR A 134 3.25 6.81 -14.06
C TYR A 134 3.98 5.55 -14.52
N ARG A 135 3.70 4.40 -13.89
CA ARG A 135 4.24 3.11 -14.32
C ARG A 135 3.84 2.76 -15.75
N ALA A 136 2.60 3.01 -16.16
CA ALA A 136 2.15 2.75 -17.52
C ALA A 136 2.89 3.62 -18.55
N MET A 137 3.21 4.87 -18.19
CA MET A 137 4.02 5.76 -19.03
C MET A 137 5.45 5.24 -19.19
N VAL A 138 6.06 4.75 -18.10
CA VAL A 138 7.46 4.31 -18.09
C VAL A 138 7.66 2.91 -18.66
N CYS A 139 6.75 1.97 -18.35
CA CYS A 139 6.89 0.55 -18.69
C CYS A 139 6.06 0.09 -19.89
N GLY A 140 5.23 0.97 -20.46
CA GLY A 140 4.28 0.61 -21.51
C GLY A 140 3.10 -0.26 -21.03
N SER A 141 2.17 -0.55 -21.94
CA SER A 141 0.90 -1.25 -21.66
C SER A 141 1.00 -2.79 -21.57
N ALA A 142 2.15 -3.38 -21.89
CA ALA A 142 2.36 -4.83 -21.98
C ALA A 142 2.73 -5.50 -20.63
N ALA A 143 2.19 -5.02 -19.52
CA ALA A 143 2.57 -5.48 -18.19
C ALA A 143 1.78 -6.75 -17.78
N ASN A 144 2.52 -7.81 -17.45
CA ASN A 144 2.04 -9.16 -17.14
C ASN A 144 1.21 -9.19 -15.82
N PRO A 145 0.08 -9.92 -15.73
CA PRO A 145 -0.77 -9.99 -14.54
C PRO A 145 -0.09 -10.36 -13.21
N LEU A 146 1.14 -10.88 -13.20
CA LEU A 146 1.84 -11.36 -12.01
C LEU A 146 2.93 -10.42 -11.42
N GLY A 147 3.18 -9.22 -11.94
CA GLY A 147 4.30 -8.40 -11.43
C GLY A 147 4.35 -6.94 -11.87
N ASN A 148 3.30 -6.17 -11.63
CA ASN A 148 3.14 -4.81 -12.15
C ASN A 148 3.78 -3.73 -11.26
N ALA A 149 5.06 -3.85 -10.90
CA ALA A 149 5.78 -2.74 -10.29
C ALA A 149 6.96 -2.25 -11.12
N ALA A 150 7.36 -1.01 -10.84
CA ALA A 150 8.51 -0.37 -11.45
C ALA A 150 9.43 0.22 -10.37
N LEU A 151 10.72 0.01 -10.55
CA LEU A 151 11.77 0.76 -9.88
C LEU A 151 12.25 1.85 -10.84
N VAL A 152 12.22 3.11 -10.42
CA VAL A 152 12.70 4.24 -11.22
C VAL A 152 13.59 5.15 -10.40
N GLY A 153 14.48 5.88 -11.06
CA GLY A 153 15.32 6.86 -10.41
C GLY A 153 16.47 7.35 -11.28
N PHE A 154 17.48 7.89 -10.62
CA PHE A 154 18.68 8.42 -11.27
C PHE A 154 19.92 7.74 -10.70
N VAL A 155 20.94 7.62 -11.56
CA VAL A 155 22.29 7.33 -11.12
C VAL A 155 23.12 8.61 -11.23
N ARG A 156 23.77 8.98 -10.13
CA ARG A 156 24.62 10.17 -10.04
C ARG A 156 25.99 9.83 -9.49
N ASP A 157 26.98 10.62 -9.85
CA ASP A 157 28.29 10.56 -9.23
C ASP A 157 28.20 11.10 -7.79
N ALA A 158 28.73 10.35 -6.83
CA ALA A 158 28.59 10.65 -5.40
C ALA A 158 29.36 11.89 -4.92
N THR A 159 30.25 12.44 -5.76
CA THR A 159 31.07 13.60 -5.41
C THR A 159 30.57 14.84 -6.14
N THR A 160 30.39 14.74 -7.46
CA THR A 160 30.02 15.86 -8.32
C THR A 160 28.51 16.05 -8.45
N HIS A 161 27.71 15.06 -8.05
CA HIS A 161 26.25 15.00 -8.25
C HIS A 161 25.83 15.03 -9.74
N ALA A 162 26.80 14.93 -10.66
CA ALA A 162 26.55 14.88 -12.08
C ALA A 162 25.78 13.60 -12.44
N PRO A 163 24.86 13.65 -13.42
CA PRO A 163 24.22 12.45 -13.94
C PRO A 163 25.25 11.50 -14.56
N VAL A 164 25.08 10.20 -14.35
CA VAL A 164 25.98 9.17 -14.92
C VAL A 164 25.26 8.44 -16.05
N PRO A 165 25.52 8.79 -17.32
CA PRO A 165 24.94 8.11 -18.47
C PRO A 165 25.55 6.72 -18.68
N GLY A 166 24.78 5.79 -19.24
CA GLY A 166 25.25 4.45 -19.60
C GLY A 166 25.60 3.51 -18.44
N ALA A 167 25.38 3.93 -17.18
CA ALA A 167 25.52 3.08 -16.00
C ALA A 167 24.56 1.89 -16.07
N THR A 168 25.00 0.74 -15.59
CA THR A 168 24.17 -0.47 -15.52
C THR A 168 23.54 -0.57 -14.13
N VAL A 169 22.21 -0.53 -14.07
CA VAL A 169 21.44 -0.87 -12.87
C VAL A 169 21.01 -2.33 -12.96
N LEU A 170 21.39 -3.15 -12.00
CA LEU A 170 21.01 -4.56 -11.89
C LEU A 170 20.02 -4.72 -10.73
N VAL A 171 18.87 -5.33 -11.02
CA VAL A 171 17.85 -5.70 -10.04
C VAL A 171 17.66 -7.20 -10.05
N SER A 172 17.56 -7.82 -8.87
CA SER A 172 17.32 -9.26 -8.75
C SER A 172 16.42 -9.63 -7.58
N TRP A 173 15.65 -10.69 -7.74
CA TRP A 173 14.75 -11.22 -6.71
C TRP A 173 14.55 -12.72 -6.87
N LEU A 174 14.00 -13.37 -5.85
CA LEU A 174 13.58 -14.77 -5.92
C LEU A 174 12.11 -14.83 -6.35
N GLU A 175 11.83 -15.65 -7.35
CA GLU A 175 10.48 -15.94 -7.80
C GLU A 175 10.19 -17.42 -7.55
N MET A 176 9.05 -17.69 -6.92
CA MET A 176 8.57 -19.04 -6.63
C MET A 176 7.43 -19.35 -7.59
N SER A 177 7.60 -20.33 -8.48
CA SER A 177 6.53 -20.83 -9.33
C SER A 177 6.03 -22.19 -8.83
N LEU A 178 4.72 -22.39 -8.87
CA LEU A 178 4.13 -23.71 -8.66
C LEU A 178 4.11 -24.46 -10.00
N GLY A 179 4.82 -25.58 -10.07
CA GLY A 179 4.79 -26.49 -11.20
C GLY A 179 3.53 -27.35 -11.21
N GLY A 180 3.10 -27.79 -12.40
CA GLY A 180 1.88 -28.58 -12.61
C GLY A 180 1.81 -29.95 -11.91
N ALA A 181 2.90 -30.41 -11.30
CA ALA A 181 2.98 -31.65 -10.53
C ALA A 181 3.24 -31.45 -9.01
N GLY A 182 2.93 -30.27 -8.46
CA GLY A 182 3.05 -29.98 -7.03
C GLY A 182 4.47 -29.60 -6.56
N GLY A 183 5.43 -29.44 -7.46
CA GLY A 183 6.77 -28.96 -7.15
C GLY A 183 6.84 -27.43 -7.11
N THR A 184 7.46 -26.87 -6.06
CA THR A 184 7.80 -25.44 -6.00
C THR A 184 9.18 -25.24 -6.64
N GLN A 185 9.28 -24.37 -7.66
CA GLN A 185 10.57 -23.98 -8.21
C GLN A 185 10.91 -22.55 -7.78
N ILE A 186 12.06 -22.39 -7.11
CA ILE A 186 12.61 -21.09 -6.76
C ILE A 186 13.64 -20.72 -7.81
N ARG A 187 13.42 -19.63 -8.55
CA ARG A 187 14.38 -19.08 -9.51
C ARG A 187 14.81 -17.69 -9.10
N THR A 188 16.09 -17.37 -9.30
CA THR A 188 16.56 -15.98 -9.20
C THR A 188 16.29 -15.27 -10.52
N VAL A 189 15.48 -14.23 -10.50
CA VAL A 189 15.24 -13.36 -11.65
C VAL A 189 16.23 -12.21 -11.60
N ARG A 190 16.76 -11.84 -12.76
CA ARG A 190 17.61 -10.66 -12.93
C ARG A 190 17.04 -9.77 -14.04
N ARG A 191 17.06 -8.47 -13.81
CA ARG A 191 16.73 -7.43 -14.77
C ARG A 191 17.83 -6.39 -14.75
N THR A 192 18.15 -5.84 -15.91
CA THR A 192 19.11 -4.75 -16.04
C THR A 192 18.47 -3.59 -16.76
N ALA A 193 18.90 -2.37 -16.43
CA ALA A 193 18.60 -1.16 -17.16
C ALA A 193 19.89 -0.36 -17.37
N LYS A 194 19.95 0.35 -18.49
CA LYS A 194 20.99 1.34 -18.77
C LYS A 194 20.45 2.72 -18.48
N THR A 195 21.24 3.56 -17.83
CA THR A 195 20.86 4.95 -17.61
C THR A 195 20.94 5.75 -18.91
N SER A 196 19.99 6.65 -19.09
CA SER A 196 19.97 7.62 -20.19
C SER A 196 20.96 8.78 -19.96
N ASP A 197 21.05 9.71 -20.89
CA ASP A 197 22.01 10.82 -20.88
C ASP A 197 21.92 11.69 -19.62
N ASN A 198 20.72 11.84 -19.05
CA ASN A 198 20.48 12.56 -17.81
C ASN A 198 20.61 11.67 -16.54
N GLY A 199 21.14 10.45 -16.68
CA GLY A 199 21.33 9.49 -15.59
C GLY A 199 20.06 8.75 -15.17
N TRP A 200 18.91 8.99 -15.80
CA TRP A 200 17.64 8.35 -15.43
C TRP A 200 17.58 6.88 -15.87
N TYR A 201 16.95 6.04 -15.04
CA TYR A 201 16.68 4.63 -15.34
C TYR A 201 15.29 4.17 -14.90
N SER A 202 14.81 3.10 -15.54
CA SER A 202 13.62 2.35 -15.13
C SER A 202 13.81 0.86 -15.25
N VAL A 203 13.40 0.11 -14.23
CA VAL A 203 13.33 -1.36 -14.24
C VAL A 203 11.89 -1.78 -13.99
N CYS A 204 11.28 -2.38 -15.01
CA CYS A 204 9.90 -2.82 -14.99
C CYS A 204 9.79 -4.31 -14.63
N GLN A 205 8.58 -4.73 -14.27
CA GLN A 205 8.27 -6.11 -13.89
C GLN A 205 8.95 -6.57 -12.59
N VAL A 206 9.14 -5.65 -11.64
CA VAL A 206 9.61 -5.99 -10.29
C VAL A 206 8.43 -6.49 -9.43
N PRO A 207 8.67 -7.40 -8.46
CA PRO A 207 7.61 -7.91 -7.59
C PRO A 207 7.04 -6.79 -6.70
N SER A 208 5.76 -6.89 -6.36
CA SER A 208 5.09 -5.94 -5.46
C SER A 208 3.89 -6.56 -4.75
N PRO A 209 3.73 -6.36 -3.43
CA PRO A 209 4.80 -5.91 -2.53
C PRO A 209 5.92 -6.96 -2.50
N GLY A 210 7.16 -6.55 -2.20
CA GLY A 210 8.22 -7.54 -2.01
C GLY A 210 9.63 -6.97 -2.03
N SER A 211 10.57 -7.82 -1.61
CA SER A 211 11.98 -7.44 -1.50
C SER A 211 12.73 -7.68 -2.80
N ILE A 212 13.56 -6.72 -3.17
CA ILE A 212 14.47 -6.79 -4.32
C ILE A 212 15.89 -6.44 -3.89
N GLN A 213 16.87 -6.99 -4.61
CA GLN A 213 18.28 -6.60 -4.52
C GLN A 213 18.62 -5.68 -5.69
N VAL A 214 19.25 -4.53 -5.42
CA VAL A 214 19.59 -3.50 -6.42
C VAL A 214 21.06 -3.13 -6.33
N SER A 215 21.72 -2.95 -7.47
CA SER A 215 23.05 -2.36 -7.54
C SER A 215 23.22 -1.53 -8.81
N ALA A 216 24.08 -0.51 -8.78
CA ALA A 216 24.49 0.24 -9.96
C ALA A 216 26.01 0.18 -10.15
N ARG A 217 26.44 0.08 -11.41
CA ARG A 217 27.86 0.10 -11.80
C ARG A 217 28.10 1.01 -13.01
N SER A 218 29.21 1.72 -12.98
CA SER A 218 29.74 2.57 -14.04
C SER A 218 31.27 2.59 -13.96
N ASP A 219 31.91 3.30 -14.88
CA ASP A 219 33.37 3.50 -14.84
C ASP A 219 33.81 4.36 -13.65
N ALA A 220 32.92 5.22 -13.13
CA ALA A 220 33.13 6.02 -11.91
C ALA A 220 33.06 5.19 -10.61
N GLY A 221 32.78 3.88 -10.71
CA GLY A 221 32.58 2.99 -9.59
C GLY A 221 31.14 2.50 -9.48
N GLY A 222 30.74 2.08 -8.28
CA GLY A 222 29.45 1.42 -8.10
C GLY A 222 28.94 1.46 -6.67
N THR A 223 27.69 1.07 -6.52
CA THR A 223 27.03 0.89 -5.22
C THR A 223 27.36 -0.48 -4.63
N ASP A 224 27.02 -0.66 -3.37
CA ASP A 224 26.86 -2.00 -2.81
C ASP A 224 25.58 -2.66 -3.37
N THR A 225 25.37 -3.94 -3.05
CA THR A 225 24.08 -4.59 -3.28
C THR A 225 23.12 -4.20 -2.15
N LEU A 226 22.06 -3.50 -2.52
CA LEU A 226 21.07 -2.92 -1.61
C LEU A 226 19.82 -3.80 -1.59
N GLN A 227 19.30 -4.11 -0.40
CA GLN A 227 17.99 -4.72 -0.26
C GLN A 227 16.94 -3.61 -0.11
N LEU A 228 15.98 -3.56 -1.02
CA LEU A 228 14.92 -2.56 -1.03
C LEU A 228 13.55 -3.24 -1.00
N GLU A 229 12.60 -2.66 -0.27
CA GLU A 229 11.22 -3.11 -0.25
C GLU A 229 10.40 -2.33 -1.27
N VAL A 230 9.78 -3.06 -2.21
CA VAL A 230 8.86 -2.49 -3.19
C VAL A 230 7.49 -2.34 -2.54
N PRO A 231 6.93 -1.12 -2.47
CA PRO A 231 5.65 -0.88 -1.85
C PRO A 231 4.50 -1.48 -2.68
N SER A 232 3.37 -1.77 -2.02
CA SER A 232 2.16 -2.29 -2.67
C SER A 232 1.55 -1.35 -3.72
N SER A 233 1.91 -0.06 -3.73
CA SER A 233 1.57 0.89 -4.80
C SER A 233 2.15 0.49 -6.17
N GLY A 234 3.16 -0.39 -6.17
CA GLY A 234 3.83 -0.88 -7.35
C GLY A 234 4.71 0.17 -8.03
N LEU A 235 5.22 1.14 -7.27
CA LEU A 235 6.22 2.09 -7.73
C LEU A 235 7.21 2.36 -6.59
N LEU A 236 8.47 2.00 -6.83
CA LEU A 236 9.58 2.35 -5.95
C LEU A 236 10.44 3.42 -6.64
N ARG A 237 10.71 4.51 -5.94
CA ARG A 237 11.68 5.52 -6.37
C ARG A 237 12.96 5.36 -5.57
N ARG A 238 14.10 5.24 -6.25
CA ARG A 238 15.41 5.20 -5.60
C ARG A 238 16.44 5.92 -6.45
N GLU A 239 17.09 6.91 -5.87
CA GLU A 239 18.32 7.46 -6.44
C GLU A 239 19.51 6.62 -5.98
N LEU A 240 20.50 6.45 -6.87
CA LEU A 240 21.71 5.68 -6.62
C LEU A 240 22.93 6.56 -6.88
N ALA A 241 23.71 6.82 -5.85
CA ALA A 241 25.00 7.50 -5.97
C ALA A 241 26.09 6.46 -6.23
N VAL A 242 26.81 6.56 -7.34
CA VAL A 242 27.97 5.70 -7.62
C VAL A 242 29.25 6.42 -7.22
N GLY A 243 30.20 5.66 -6.67
CA GLY A 243 31.51 6.18 -6.31
C GLY A 243 32.54 5.07 -6.25
N ALA A 244 33.80 5.47 -6.43
CA ALA A 244 34.93 4.57 -6.31
C ALA A 244 35.13 4.13 -4.84
N ALA A 245 35.61 2.91 -4.67
CA ALA A 245 36.05 2.39 -3.39
C ALA A 245 37.54 2.04 -3.46
N HIS A 246 38.30 2.49 -2.46
CA HIS A 246 39.71 2.17 -2.36
C HIS A 246 39.88 0.86 -1.60
N VAL A 247 40.60 -0.08 -2.21
CA VAL A 247 40.90 -1.37 -1.60
C VAL A 247 42.15 -1.24 -0.75
N THR A 248 41.98 -1.32 0.57
CA THR A 248 43.08 -1.30 1.55
C THR A 248 43.24 -2.67 2.19
N VAL A 249 44.48 -3.13 2.30
CA VAL A 249 44.80 -4.37 3.03
C VAL A 249 45.12 -3.99 4.47
N VAL A 250 44.27 -4.41 5.40
CA VAL A 250 44.46 -4.19 6.84
C VAL A 250 45.02 -5.46 7.45
N GLN A 251 46.16 -5.33 8.11
CA GLN A 251 46.74 -6.40 8.91
C GLN A 251 46.41 -6.10 10.37
N ASP A 252 45.53 -6.90 10.97
CA ASP A 252 45.24 -6.81 12.40
C ASP A 252 46.57 -7.04 13.13
N GLY A 253 47.02 -6.04 13.91
CA GLY A 253 48.34 -6.06 14.54
C GLY A 253 48.48 -7.23 15.52
N ALA A 254 49.12 -8.30 15.08
CA ALA A 254 49.66 -9.31 15.98
C ALA A 254 50.77 -8.64 16.82
N SER A 255 50.64 -8.69 18.14
CA SER A 255 51.80 -8.48 19.00
C SER A 255 52.91 -9.44 18.55
N LYS A 256 54.17 -8.99 18.57
CA LYS A 256 55.38 -9.69 18.04
C LYS A 256 55.62 -11.14 18.51
N ALA A 257 54.72 -11.74 19.30
CA ALA A 257 54.82 -13.07 19.89
C ALA A 257 53.79 -14.10 19.38
N ASP A 258 52.78 -13.72 18.60
CA ASP A 258 51.77 -14.69 18.11
C ASP A 258 52.06 -15.17 16.68
N THR A 259 52.38 -16.45 16.54
CA THR A 259 52.52 -17.15 15.25
C THR A 259 51.19 -17.50 14.60
N SER A 260 50.06 -17.10 15.20
CA SER A 260 48.71 -17.21 14.62
C SER A 260 48.26 -15.89 13.98
N GLY A 261 49.12 -15.25 13.19
CA GLY A 261 48.78 -14.00 12.50
C GLY A 261 47.51 -14.19 11.68
N LEU A 262 46.46 -13.44 12.02
CA LEU A 262 45.22 -13.44 11.24
C LEU A 262 45.55 -13.04 9.80
N PRO A 263 44.97 -13.71 8.80
CA PRO A 263 45.21 -13.35 7.42
C PRO A 263 44.83 -11.88 7.19
N PRO A 264 45.61 -11.14 6.40
CA PRO A 264 45.30 -9.76 6.08
C PRO A 264 43.88 -9.65 5.53
N ARG A 265 43.10 -8.71 6.04
CA ARG A 265 41.73 -8.47 5.62
C ARG A 265 41.72 -7.40 4.54
N VAL A 266 40.96 -7.65 3.48
CA VAL A 266 40.72 -6.67 2.43
C VAL A 266 39.54 -5.79 2.85
N MET A 267 39.77 -4.49 2.97
CA MET A 267 38.77 -3.51 3.37
C MET A 267 38.54 -2.47 2.27
N GLN A 268 37.28 -2.12 2.04
CA GLN A 268 36.87 -1.04 1.15
C GLN A 268 36.76 0.25 1.96
N THR A 269 37.49 1.28 1.54
CA THR A 269 37.57 2.58 2.23
C THR A 269 37.41 3.75 1.26
N GLY A 270 37.17 4.93 1.82
CA GLY A 270 37.13 6.20 1.12
C GLY A 270 37.31 7.37 2.09
N ASP A 271 36.81 8.53 1.70
CA ASP A 271 36.89 9.79 2.46
C ASP A 271 35.54 10.21 3.07
N GLY A 272 34.48 9.44 2.84
CA GLY A 272 33.13 9.71 3.31
C GLY A 272 32.97 9.52 4.81
N THR A 273 32.00 10.24 5.38
CA THR A 273 31.63 10.13 6.79
C THR A 273 30.11 10.09 6.92
N LEU A 274 29.61 9.20 7.77
CA LEU A 274 28.22 9.16 8.20
C LEU A 274 28.13 9.34 9.71
N ARG A 275 27.01 9.90 10.17
CA ARG A 275 26.69 10.07 11.58
C ARG A 275 25.25 9.66 11.81
N GLY A 276 24.92 9.34 13.05
CA GLY A 276 23.55 8.97 13.36
C GLY A 276 23.34 8.55 14.81
N THR A 277 22.15 8.00 15.05
CA THR A 277 21.72 7.48 16.34
C THR A 277 21.11 6.09 16.17
N VAL A 278 21.33 5.20 17.14
CA VAL A 278 20.66 3.90 17.21
C VAL A 278 19.81 3.82 18.48
N VAL A 279 18.53 3.49 18.31
CA VAL A 279 17.56 3.33 19.41
C VAL A 279 16.83 1.99 19.32
N GLY A 280 16.24 1.54 20.42
CA GLY A 280 15.28 0.44 20.40
C GLY A 280 13.98 0.85 19.72
N ALA A 281 13.42 -0.03 18.90
CA ALA A 281 12.16 0.19 18.20
C ALA A 281 11.03 0.55 19.17
N ALA A 282 10.07 1.37 18.72
CA ALA A 282 9.00 1.98 19.53
C ALA A 282 8.02 0.99 20.23
N ILE A 283 8.28 -0.31 20.17
CA ILE A 283 7.48 -1.39 20.76
C ILE A 283 8.35 -2.20 21.72
N GLY A 284 7.86 -2.44 22.93
CA GLY A 284 8.53 -3.24 23.95
C GLY A 284 9.31 -2.41 24.97
N ALA A 285 10.00 -3.09 25.90
CA ALA A 285 10.66 -2.47 27.05
C ALA A 285 11.82 -1.52 26.70
N SER A 286 12.33 -1.58 25.46
CA SER A 286 13.43 -0.76 24.96
C SER A 286 12.98 0.40 24.07
N ALA A 287 11.68 0.68 23.99
CA ALA A 287 11.12 1.68 23.08
C ALA A 287 11.77 3.07 23.25
N GLY A 288 12.36 3.57 22.15
CA GLY A 288 13.01 4.88 22.10
C GLY A 288 14.28 5.00 22.95
N ARG A 289 14.73 3.92 23.61
CA ARG A 289 15.94 3.96 24.42
C ARG A 289 17.19 3.91 23.53
N PRO A 290 18.19 4.77 23.76
CA PRO A 290 19.48 4.67 23.09
C PRO A 290 20.13 3.30 23.28
N LEU A 291 20.70 2.75 22.20
CA LEU A 291 21.42 1.48 22.25
C LEU A 291 22.91 1.75 22.30
N VAL A 292 23.51 1.50 23.46
CA VAL A 292 24.96 1.64 23.69
C VAL A 292 25.71 0.42 23.16
N GLY A 293 26.88 0.64 22.54
CA GLY A 293 27.77 -0.43 22.09
C GLY A 293 27.27 -1.23 20.90
N ALA A 294 26.20 -0.78 20.22
CA ALA A 294 25.75 -1.34 18.96
C ALA A 294 26.85 -1.14 17.91
N THR A 295 27.17 -2.18 17.15
CA THR A 295 28.14 -2.12 16.06
C THR A 295 27.46 -1.57 14.82
N VAL A 296 28.03 -0.51 14.25
CA VAL A 296 27.57 0.13 13.01
C VAL A 296 28.70 0.00 12.00
N GLY A 297 28.45 -0.54 10.81
CA GLY A 297 29.51 -0.68 9.81
C GLY A 297 29.01 -1.18 8.47
N MET A 298 29.93 -1.34 7.52
CA MET A 298 29.65 -1.95 6.22
C MET A 298 30.32 -3.32 6.11
N ALA A 299 29.80 -4.16 5.21
CA ALA A 299 30.46 -5.42 4.87
C ALA A 299 31.83 -5.13 4.24
N ASN A 300 32.89 -5.74 4.77
CA ASN A 300 34.28 -5.52 4.35
C ASN A 300 34.69 -4.02 4.37
N GLY A 301 34.15 -3.22 5.29
CA GLY A 301 34.44 -1.79 5.41
C GLY A 301 34.68 -1.36 6.86
N PRO A 302 34.85 -0.04 7.10
CA PRO A 302 34.97 0.52 8.45
C PRO A 302 33.79 0.15 9.35
N GLN A 303 34.07 0.06 10.66
CA GLN A 303 33.08 -0.17 11.70
C GLN A 303 33.31 0.76 12.89
N THR A 304 32.24 1.11 13.58
CA THR A 304 32.24 1.92 14.81
C THR A 304 31.24 1.33 15.81
N ARG A 305 31.23 1.87 17.03
CA ARG A 305 30.25 1.52 18.07
C ARG A 305 29.52 2.76 18.53
N THR A 306 28.25 2.59 18.88
CA THR A 306 27.46 3.66 19.47
C THR A 306 27.89 3.97 20.90
N ASP A 307 27.81 5.24 21.26
CA ASP A 307 28.13 5.74 22.59
C ASP A 307 26.96 5.59 23.59
N ALA A 308 27.08 6.20 24.78
CA ALA A 308 26.07 6.17 25.83
C ALA A 308 24.72 6.81 25.43
N LYS A 309 24.72 7.72 24.45
CA LYS A 309 23.53 8.37 23.89
C LYS A 309 23.03 7.65 22.63
N GLY A 310 23.63 6.52 22.26
CA GLY A 310 23.32 5.80 21.03
C GLY A 310 23.85 6.50 19.78
N GLU A 311 24.65 7.56 19.94
CA GLU A 311 25.23 8.34 18.84
C GLU A 311 26.43 7.60 18.27
N TRP A 312 26.65 7.74 16.96
CA TRP A 312 27.80 7.18 16.27
C TRP A 312 28.29 8.09 15.16
N THR A 313 29.59 8.00 14.89
CA THR A 313 30.24 8.58 13.71
C THR A 313 31.11 7.49 13.08
N LEU A 314 30.94 7.30 11.78
CA LEU A 314 31.68 6.33 10.99
C LEU A 314 32.35 7.05 9.83
N SER A 315 33.68 7.08 9.85
CA SER A 315 34.52 7.72 8.84
C SER A 315 35.13 6.70 7.89
N SER A 316 35.88 7.22 6.90
CA SER A 316 36.63 6.43 5.93
C SER A 316 35.75 5.56 5.02
N LEU A 317 34.51 5.98 4.79
CA LEU A 317 33.54 5.28 3.96
C LEU A 317 33.77 5.59 2.48
N PRO A 318 33.69 4.61 1.56
CA PRO A 318 33.60 4.90 0.14
C PRO A 318 32.33 5.71 -0.15
N ARG A 319 32.47 6.83 -0.88
CA ARG A 319 31.33 7.63 -1.31
C ARG A 319 30.37 6.83 -2.19
N GLY A 320 29.10 7.22 -2.20
CA GLY A 320 28.03 6.58 -2.96
C GLY A 320 27.01 5.87 -2.08
N THR A 321 26.06 5.20 -2.71
CA THR A 321 25.06 4.41 -2.03
C THR A 321 25.67 3.11 -1.52
N ARG A 322 25.64 2.94 -0.19
CA ARG A 322 26.25 1.82 0.53
C ARG A 322 25.23 1.06 1.37
N ALA A 323 25.57 -0.17 1.70
CA ALA A 323 24.79 -1.00 2.62
C ALA A 323 25.36 -0.85 4.04
N LEU A 324 24.65 -0.10 4.87
CA LEU A 324 24.98 0.01 6.30
C LEU A 324 24.31 -1.13 7.06
N GLU A 325 25.08 -1.80 7.90
CA GLU A 325 24.61 -2.86 8.79
C GLU A 325 24.76 -2.41 10.24
N VAL A 326 23.68 -2.52 11.00
CA VAL A 326 23.63 -2.15 12.42
C VAL A 326 23.25 -3.39 13.23
N ARG A 327 24.07 -3.71 14.23
CA ARG A 327 23.91 -4.90 15.07
C ARG A 327 24.02 -4.53 16.55
N ALA A 328 23.10 -5.04 17.36
CA ALA A 328 23.17 -4.94 18.81
C ALA A 328 22.80 -6.28 19.45
N VAL A 329 23.38 -6.57 20.61
CA VAL A 329 23.07 -7.80 21.35
C VAL A 329 21.61 -7.79 21.78
N GLY A 330 20.86 -8.84 21.46
CA GLY A 330 19.44 -8.93 21.79
C GLY A 330 18.49 -8.34 20.73
N TYR A 331 19.01 -7.88 19.59
CA TYR A 331 18.24 -7.25 18.50
C TYR A 331 18.47 -7.95 17.16
N TYR A 332 17.48 -7.86 16.27
CA TYR A 332 17.65 -8.23 14.87
C TYR A 332 18.60 -7.23 14.17
N PRO A 333 19.58 -7.72 13.39
CA PRO A 333 20.39 -6.86 12.54
C PRO A 333 19.52 -6.10 11.55
N GLU A 334 19.76 -4.80 11.43
CA GLU A 334 19.13 -3.98 10.40
C GLU A 334 20.13 -3.70 9.29
N ARG A 335 19.69 -3.84 8.04
CA ARG A 335 20.46 -3.46 6.85
C ARG A 335 19.70 -2.40 6.09
N LEU A 336 20.34 -1.25 5.90
CA LEU A 336 19.73 -0.11 5.23
C LEU A 336 20.64 0.41 4.12
N ALA A 337 20.00 0.89 3.04
CA ALA A 337 20.68 1.64 2.00
C ALA A 337 20.89 3.08 2.48
N VAL A 338 22.14 3.54 2.50
CA VAL A 338 22.52 4.91 2.89
C VAL A 338 23.33 5.57 1.79
N ASP A 339 23.18 6.88 1.64
CA ASP A 339 23.93 7.66 0.65
C ASP A 339 25.08 8.38 1.34
N VAL A 340 26.31 7.92 1.06
CA VAL A 340 27.56 8.53 1.55
C VAL A 340 27.94 9.63 0.57
N VAL A 341 27.36 10.82 0.77
CA VAL A 341 27.59 12.03 -0.02
C VAL A 341 28.06 13.18 0.90
N GLU A 342 28.44 14.31 0.31
CA GLU A 342 28.71 15.51 1.09
C GLU A 342 27.45 15.95 1.85
N ASP A 343 27.62 16.41 3.10
CA ASP A 343 26.53 16.83 3.98
C ASP A 343 25.39 15.78 4.16
N ALA A 344 25.73 14.50 4.09
CA ALA A 344 24.77 13.41 4.31
C ALA A 344 24.02 13.60 5.65
N PRO A 345 22.68 13.56 5.65
CA PRO A 345 21.91 13.79 6.86
C PRO A 345 22.16 12.70 7.90
N PRO A 346 22.03 13.01 9.20
CA PRO A 346 22.14 12.02 10.26
C PRO A 346 21.17 10.84 10.06
N GLN A 347 21.67 9.63 10.23
CA GLN A 347 20.90 8.40 10.08
C GLN A 347 20.25 8.02 11.41
N HIS A 348 18.94 7.80 11.42
CA HIS A 348 18.20 7.34 12.60
C HIS A 348 17.79 5.88 12.42
N VAL A 349 18.42 4.99 13.19
CA VAL A 349 18.19 3.54 13.07
C VAL A 349 17.46 3.05 14.31
N SER A 350 16.35 2.34 14.12
CA SER A 350 15.59 1.69 15.19
C SER A 350 15.73 0.18 15.07
N LEU A 351 16.24 -0.48 16.11
CA LEU A 351 16.39 -1.93 16.11
C LEU A 351 15.25 -2.62 16.85
N VAL A 352 14.69 -3.67 16.25
CA VAL A 352 13.66 -4.53 16.84
C VAL A 352 14.31 -5.61 17.70
N THR A 353 13.82 -5.82 18.92
CA THR A 353 14.42 -6.79 19.85
C THR A 353 13.95 -8.21 19.51
N PHE A 354 14.71 -9.26 19.86
CA PHE A 354 14.20 -10.65 19.79
C PHE A 354 12.95 -10.83 20.66
N LYS A 355 12.86 -10.10 21.78
CA LYS A 355 11.70 -10.12 22.69
C LYS A 355 10.43 -9.48 22.10
N SER A 356 10.51 -8.47 21.22
CA SER A 356 9.33 -7.88 20.57
C SER A 356 8.78 -8.78 19.46
N VAL A 357 9.61 -9.60 18.81
CA VAL A 357 9.09 -10.70 17.97
C VAL A 357 8.45 -11.79 18.83
N LEU A 358 8.85 -11.94 20.10
CA LEU A 358 8.19 -12.80 21.11
C LEU A 358 7.07 -12.10 21.93
N ASP A 359 6.83 -10.80 21.74
CA ASP A 359 5.67 -10.07 22.28
C ASP A 359 4.63 -9.81 21.17
N THR A 360 5.05 -9.76 19.90
CA THR A 360 4.19 -9.96 18.71
C THR A 360 3.97 -11.46 18.43
N MET A 361 4.86 -12.32 18.94
CA MET A 361 4.60 -13.72 19.30
C MET A 361 4.49 -13.88 20.82
N LYS A 362 3.88 -12.91 21.52
CA LYS A 362 3.12 -13.32 22.69
C LYS A 362 2.04 -14.15 22.05
N VAL A 363 2.22 -15.48 22.14
CA VAL A 363 1.29 -16.54 21.78
C VAL A 363 -0.02 -15.90 21.40
N ILE A 364 -0.45 -15.96 20.12
CA ILE A 364 -1.83 -15.65 19.69
C ILE A 364 -2.66 -15.89 20.92
N ALA A 365 -3.06 -14.83 21.65
CA ALA A 365 -3.74 -15.04 22.91
C ALA A 365 -4.91 -15.86 22.45
N SER A 366 -4.92 -17.14 22.79
CA SER A 366 -5.81 -18.06 22.11
C SER A 366 -7.16 -17.44 22.33
N PRO A 367 -7.88 -17.06 21.25
CA PRO A 367 -8.96 -16.10 21.37
C PRO A 367 -9.81 -16.44 22.58
N ALA A 368 -10.25 -15.45 23.37
CA ALA A 368 -10.92 -15.72 24.65
C ALA A 368 -11.93 -16.90 24.60
N PRO A 369 -12.71 -17.10 23.51
CA PRO A 369 -13.53 -18.30 23.33
C PRO A 369 -12.78 -19.65 23.33
N LEU A 370 -11.61 -19.76 22.70
CA LEU A 370 -10.78 -20.98 22.69
C LEU A 370 -10.18 -21.32 24.06
N VAL A 371 -9.83 -20.30 24.86
CA VAL A 371 -9.27 -20.49 26.20
C VAL A 371 -10.39 -20.81 27.19
N ALA A 372 -11.44 -19.98 27.24
CA ALA A 372 -12.60 -20.22 28.10
C ALA A 372 -13.31 -21.52 27.77
N GLY A 373 -13.31 -21.90 26.48
CA GLY A 373 -13.90 -23.11 25.97
C GLY A 373 -13.08 -24.39 26.17
N GLY A 374 -11.83 -24.32 26.63
CA GLY A 374 -10.96 -25.48 26.83
C GLY A 374 -10.46 -26.16 25.55
N PHE A 375 -10.52 -25.49 24.39
CA PHE A 375 -10.11 -26.05 23.09
C PHE A 375 -8.64 -26.51 23.10
N LEU A 376 -7.73 -25.69 23.63
CA LEU A 376 -6.30 -25.99 23.64
C LEU A 376 -5.96 -27.22 24.49
N GLU A 377 -6.68 -27.41 25.60
CA GLU A 377 -6.49 -28.55 26.49
C GLU A 377 -6.89 -29.85 25.80
N ARG A 378 -8.07 -29.87 25.18
CA ARG A 378 -8.56 -31.05 24.44
C ARG A 378 -7.71 -31.35 23.20
N ARG A 379 -7.25 -30.31 22.49
CA ARG A 379 -6.29 -30.50 21.38
C ARG A 379 -5.01 -31.19 21.84
N ARG A 380 -4.50 -30.89 23.04
CA ARG A 380 -3.31 -31.53 23.62
C ARG A 380 -3.56 -32.97 24.05
N SER A 381 -4.77 -33.31 24.49
CA SER A 381 -5.12 -34.69 24.85
C SER A 381 -5.22 -35.62 23.63
N GLY A 382 -5.38 -35.05 22.43
CA GLY A 382 -5.32 -35.77 21.15
C GLY A 382 -6.57 -36.60 20.82
N LEU A 383 -7.62 -36.51 21.62
CA LEU A 383 -8.89 -37.18 21.36
C LEU A 383 -9.74 -36.33 20.41
N GLY A 384 -10.01 -36.83 19.20
CA GLY A 384 -10.76 -36.11 18.16
C GLY A 384 -9.88 -35.46 17.08
N THR A 385 -10.50 -34.77 16.14
CA THR A 385 -9.81 -34.02 15.07
C THR A 385 -9.95 -32.52 15.30
N TYR A 386 -8.84 -31.80 15.22
CA TYR A 386 -8.77 -30.37 15.53
C TYR A 386 -8.33 -29.59 14.31
N ILE A 387 -9.11 -28.57 13.94
CA ILE A 387 -8.83 -27.69 12.81
C ILE A 387 -8.61 -26.28 13.38
N THR A 388 -7.46 -25.70 13.11
CA THR A 388 -7.10 -24.35 13.55
C THR A 388 -7.48 -23.30 12.52
N ALA A 389 -7.51 -22.03 12.91
CA ALA A 389 -7.65 -20.91 11.97
C ALA A 389 -6.67 -20.97 10.79
N ASN A 390 -5.44 -21.45 11.01
CA ASN A 390 -4.46 -21.63 9.94
C ASN A 390 -4.86 -22.76 8.97
N ASP A 391 -5.36 -23.88 9.50
CA ASP A 391 -5.84 -25.01 8.68
C ASP A 391 -7.08 -24.62 7.85
N ILE A 392 -7.96 -23.77 8.41
CA ILE A 392 -9.11 -23.20 7.70
C ILE A 392 -8.65 -22.24 6.59
N ALA A 393 -7.68 -21.38 6.87
CA ALA A 393 -7.14 -20.42 5.90
C ALA A 393 -6.51 -21.11 4.68
N VAL A 394 -5.78 -22.21 4.90
CA VAL A 394 -5.17 -23.02 3.82
C VAL A 394 -6.22 -23.67 2.92
N LYS A 395 -7.40 -24.01 3.46
CA LYS A 395 -8.47 -24.67 2.69
C LYS A 395 -9.20 -23.73 1.73
N THR A 396 -9.09 -22.40 1.90
CA THR A 396 -9.76 -21.37 1.08
C THR A 396 -11.25 -21.66 0.80
N ALA A 397 -11.95 -22.26 1.77
CA ALA A 397 -13.33 -22.69 1.63
C ALA A 397 -14.27 -21.48 1.46
N MET A 398 -15.13 -21.50 0.44
CA MET A 398 -16.12 -20.44 0.24
C MET A 398 -17.36 -20.66 1.12
N MET A 399 -17.63 -21.92 1.48
CA MET A 399 -18.73 -22.33 2.37
C MET A 399 -18.20 -23.08 3.59
N THR A 400 -18.88 -22.97 4.74
CA THR A 400 -18.45 -23.60 5.99
C THR A 400 -18.45 -25.12 5.89
N SER A 401 -19.41 -25.73 5.20
CA SER A 401 -19.45 -27.18 4.99
C SER A 401 -18.26 -27.72 4.17
N GLU A 402 -17.63 -26.90 3.33
CA GLU A 402 -16.45 -27.30 2.55
C GLU A 402 -15.17 -27.45 3.39
N ILE A 403 -15.11 -26.81 4.56
CA ILE A 403 -13.97 -26.95 5.49
C ILE A 403 -13.79 -28.42 5.86
N PHE A 404 -14.90 -29.16 5.93
CA PHE A 404 -14.92 -30.56 6.33
C PHE A 404 -14.53 -31.56 5.24
N ARG A 405 -14.17 -31.10 4.04
CA ARG A 405 -13.59 -31.97 3.01
C ARG A 405 -12.33 -32.66 3.52
N ASN A 406 -12.25 -33.96 3.26
CA ASN A 406 -11.13 -34.84 3.63
C ASN A 406 -10.86 -34.94 5.14
N ILE A 407 -11.88 -34.73 5.98
CA ILE A 407 -11.77 -34.95 7.43
C ILE A 407 -12.13 -36.40 7.78
N PRO A 408 -11.24 -37.14 8.47
CA PRO A 408 -11.50 -38.52 8.84
C PRO A 408 -12.75 -38.70 9.73
N GLY A 409 -13.77 -39.36 9.20
CA GLY A 409 -15.04 -39.63 9.91
C GLY A 409 -16.16 -38.64 9.59
N ILE A 410 -15.92 -37.70 8.67
CA ILE A 410 -16.93 -36.83 8.08
C ILE A 410 -17.24 -37.30 6.66
N TYR A 411 -18.53 -37.29 6.32
CA TYR A 411 -19.05 -37.51 4.97
C TYR A 411 -19.68 -36.21 4.50
N LEU A 412 -19.21 -35.66 3.38
CA LEU A 412 -19.91 -34.61 2.66
C LEU A 412 -20.82 -35.27 1.64
N GLU A 413 -22.12 -35.05 1.75
CA GLU A 413 -23.09 -35.49 0.76
C GLU A 413 -23.71 -34.30 0.07
N TYR A 414 -23.83 -34.38 -1.24
CA TYR A 414 -24.64 -33.46 -2.01
C TYR A 414 -26.01 -34.11 -2.14
N PRO A 415 -27.06 -33.59 -1.49
CA PRO A 415 -28.38 -34.18 -1.63
C PRO A 415 -28.81 -34.08 -3.10
N GLN A 416 -28.67 -35.20 -3.82
CA GLN A 416 -29.41 -35.42 -5.05
C GLN A 416 -30.86 -35.64 -4.64
N SER A 417 -31.79 -35.06 -5.39
CA SER A 417 -33.21 -35.08 -5.12
C SER A 417 -33.70 -36.46 -4.66
N ALA A 418 -34.22 -36.51 -3.41
CA ALA A 418 -34.86 -37.63 -2.71
C ALA A 418 -33.92 -38.79 -2.35
N ASP A 419 -33.72 -39.03 -1.04
CA ASP A 419 -33.43 -40.34 -0.39
C ASP A 419 -32.75 -40.21 1.00
N ILE A 420 -33.11 -39.20 1.82
CA ILE A 420 -32.79 -39.21 3.25
C ILE A 420 -34.08 -39.01 4.01
N ASP A 421 -34.37 -39.96 4.90
CA ASP A 421 -35.59 -40.11 5.69
C ASP A 421 -36.07 -38.77 6.31
N GLY A 422 -37.20 -38.28 5.79
CA GLY A 422 -38.27 -37.70 6.61
C GLY A 422 -38.15 -36.28 7.18
N GLU A 423 -37.01 -35.59 7.18
CA GLU A 423 -36.92 -34.22 7.69
C GLU A 423 -36.11 -33.31 6.75
N ARG A 424 -36.77 -32.68 5.75
CA ARG A 424 -36.19 -31.53 5.03
C ARG A 424 -36.55 -30.23 5.76
N PRO A 425 -35.57 -29.43 6.19
CA PRO A 425 -35.79 -28.01 6.43
C PRO A 425 -36.14 -27.32 5.11
N ALA A 426 -37.20 -26.51 5.09
CA ALA A 426 -37.74 -25.85 3.90
C ALA A 426 -36.82 -24.76 3.29
N SER A 427 -35.61 -24.54 3.81
CA SER A 427 -34.72 -23.44 3.42
C SER A 427 -33.78 -23.75 2.24
N SER A 428 -33.70 -24.99 1.74
CA SER A 428 -32.69 -25.40 0.74
C SER A 428 -33.17 -25.31 -0.73
N MET A 429 -34.09 -24.41 -1.07
CA MET A 429 -34.82 -24.52 -2.33
C MET A 429 -34.02 -24.10 -3.60
N ASN A 430 -32.75 -23.66 -3.51
CA ASN A 430 -32.02 -23.13 -4.68
C ASN A 430 -30.49 -23.35 -4.76
N SER A 431 -29.89 -24.36 -4.13
CA SER A 431 -28.51 -24.82 -4.45
C SER A 431 -28.22 -26.20 -3.84
N PRO A 432 -27.47 -27.10 -4.50
CA PRO A 432 -27.03 -28.35 -3.89
C PRO A 432 -25.86 -28.06 -2.94
N GLU A 433 -26.15 -27.45 -1.80
CA GLU A 433 -25.16 -27.28 -0.75
C GLU A 433 -24.84 -28.63 -0.12
N PRO A 434 -23.55 -28.95 0.14
CA PRO A 434 -23.21 -30.22 0.74
C PRO A 434 -23.59 -30.24 2.22
N VAL A 435 -24.27 -31.31 2.62
CA VAL A 435 -24.61 -31.60 4.01
C VAL A 435 -23.47 -32.40 4.66
N VAL A 436 -23.18 -32.06 5.91
CA VAL A 436 -22.11 -32.72 6.68
C VAL A 436 -22.75 -33.84 7.51
N LEU A 437 -22.32 -35.08 7.28
CA LEU A 437 -22.82 -36.26 7.97
C LEU A 437 -21.68 -36.98 8.69
N MET A 438 -22.02 -37.70 9.74
CA MET A 438 -21.11 -38.58 10.47
C MET A 438 -21.72 -39.98 10.55
N ARG A 439 -20.95 -40.94 11.04
CA ARG A 439 -21.40 -42.33 11.21
C ARG A 439 -21.77 -42.56 12.67
N SER A 440 -22.95 -43.11 12.92
CA SER A 440 -23.39 -43.52 14.26
C SER A 440 -22.65 -44.76 14.75
N ASN A 441 -22.79 -45.07 16.05
CA ASN A 441 -22.37 -46.37 16.60
C ASN A 441 -23.05 -47.57 15.92
N ALA A 442 -24.28 -47.40 15.42
CA ALA A 442 -25.03 -48.42 14.66
C ALA A 442 -24.59 -48.50 13.18
N GLY A 443 -23.64 -47.66 12.77
CA GLY A 443 -23.07 -47.68 11.43
C GLY A 443 -23.85 -46.90 10.37
N THR A 444 -24.99 -46.30 10.73
CA THR A 444 -25.82 -45.45 9.86
C THR A 444 -25.26 -44.04 9.73
N ARG A 445 -25.50 -43.36 8.60
CA ARG A 445 -25.16 -41.93 8.44
C ARG A 445 -26.21 -41.08 9.15
N CYS A 446 -25.78 -40.04 9.82
CA CYS A 446 -26.64 -39.18 10.62
C CYS A 446 -26.04 -37.78 10.77
N PHE A 447 -26.84 -36.84 11.25
CA PHE A 447 -26.38 -35.49 11.56
C PHE A 447 -25.60 -35.46 12.88
N PRO A 448 -24.39 -34.89 12.91
CA PRO A 448 -23.66 -34.71 14.15
C PRO A 448 -24.31 -33.65 15.02
N THR A 449 -24.08 -33.73 16.32
CA THR A 449 -24.43 -32.65 17.24
C THR A 449 -23.59 -31.41 16.94
N ILE A 450 -24.23 -30.24 16.81
CA ILE A 450 -23.51 -28.98 16.63
C ILE A 450 -23.39 -28.25 17.96
N VAL A 451 -22.16 -27.87 18.29
CA VAL A 451 -21.83 -27.07 19.47
C VAL A 451 -21.22 -25.76 18.98
N TYR A 452 -21.75 -24.63 19.43
CA TYR A 452 -21.31 -23.31 19.03
C TYR A 452 -20.78 -22.54 20.25
N ASN A 453 -19.50 -22.17 20.23
CA ASN A 453 -18.80 -21.52 21.33
C ASN A 453 -19.04 -22.21 22.70
N GLY A 454 -19.05 -23.54 22.70
CA GLY A 454 -19.27 -24.37 23.90
C GLY A 454 -20.73 -24.61 24.28
N THR A 455 -21.69 -24.02 23.55
CA THR A 455 -23.13 -24.20 23.79
C THR A 455 -23.73 -25.19 22.78
N LEU A 456 -24.51 -26.15 23.28
CA LEU A 456 -25.22 -27.12 22.44
C LEU A 456 -26.36 -26.45 21.66
N MET A 457 -26.38 -26.63 20.35
CA MET A 457 -27.41 -26.06 19.48
C MET A 457 -28.44 -27.13 19.13
N GLN A 458 -29.57 -27.15 19.83
CA GLN A 458 -30.59 -28.20 19.69
C GLN A 458 -31.41 -28.14 18.39
N HIS A 459 -31.45 -26.96 17.74
CA HIS A 459 -32.23 -26.72 16.52
C HIS A 459 -31.37 -26.32 15.31
N LEU A 460 -30.04 -26.52 15.40
CA LEU A 460 -29.12 -26.21 14.31
C LEU A 460 -28.57 -27.51 13.74
N SER A 461 -28.84 -27.74 12.45
CA SER A 461 -28.39 -28.93 11.73
C SER A 461 -27.23 -28.58 10.78
N THR A 462 -26.52 -29.58 10.25
CA THR A 462 -25.42 -29.31 9.31
C THR A 462 -25.82 -28.63 8.01
N PRO A 463 -27.04 -28.81 7.47
CA PRO A 463 -27.57 -27.97 6.39
C PRO A 463 -27.58 -26.47 6.69
N ASP A 464 -27.70 -26.06 7.97
CA ASP A 464 -27.79 -24.66 8.37
C ASP A 464 -26.41 -24.00 8.57
N LEU A 465 -25.31 -24.76 8.46
CA LEU A 465 -23.96 -24.25 8.75
C LEU A 465 -23.52 -23.14 7.80
N ASN A 466 -23.90 -23.22 6.53
CA ASN A 466 -23.49 -22.25 5.52
C ASN A 466 -24.23 -20.91 5.63
N SER A 467 -25.49 -20.96 6.06
CA SER A 467 -26.33 -19.77 6.24
C SER A 467 -26.04 -19.05 7.56
N PHE A 468 -25.71 -19.82 8.61
CA PHE A 468 -25.45 -19.29 9.94
C PHE A 468 -23.98 -18.87 10.18
N LEU A 469 -23.02 -19.51 9.50
CA LEU A 469 -21.60 -19.30 9.79
C LEU A 469 -20.77 -19.05 8.54
N ASN A 470 -20.06 -17.91 8.52
CA ASN A 470 -19.08 -17.59 7.49
C ASN A 470 -17.71 -18.19 7.85
N PRO A 471 -17.01 -18.90 6.93
CA PRO A 471 -15.68 -19.48 7.18
C PRO A 471 -14.66 -18.49 7.79
N LYS A 472 -14.72 -17.21 7.41
CA LYS A 472 -13.81 -16.17 7.90
C LYS A 472 -13.97 -15.84 9.38
N ASN A 473 -15.09 -16.21 9.99
CA ASN A 473 -15.40 -15.94 11.40
C ASN A 473 -15.06 -17.12 12.32
N ILE A 474 -14.61 -18.24 11.76
CA ILE A 474 -14.25 -19.44 12.50
C ILE A 474 -12.81 -19.34 12.99
N LEU A 475 -12.62 -19.54 14.29
CA LEU A 475 -11.33 -19.56 14.96
C LEU A 475 -10.76 -20.96 15.06
N ALA A 476 -11.61 -21.95 15.32
CA ALA A 476 -11.23 -23.35 15.36
C ALA A 476 -12.46 -24.27 15.25
N ILE A 477 -12.21 -25.53 14.91
CA ILE A 477 -13.23 -26.59 14.86
C ILE A 477 -12.70 -27.83 15.58
N GLU A 478 -13.54 -28.47 16.38
CA GLU A 478 -13.30 -29.80 16.94
C GLU A 478 -14.30 -30.78 16.32
N VAL A 479 -13.83 -31.94 15.89
CA VAL A 479 -14.66 -33.01 15.34
C VAL A 479 -14.44 -34.26 16.16
N TYR A 480 -15.51 -34.74 16.79
CA TYR A 480 -15.50 -35.92 17.64
C TYR A 480 -16.35 -37.02 17.03
N ARG A 481 -15.75 -38.20 16.87
CA ARG A 481 -16.53 -39.40 16.52
C ARG A 481 -17.36 -39.86 17.71
N PRO A 482 -18.36 -40.74 17.49
CA PRO A 482 -19.09 -41.38 18.57
C PRO A 482 -18.15 -41.92 19.66
N GLY A 483 -18.43 -41.61 20.92
CA GLY A 483 -17.61 -42.03 22.07
C GLY A 483 -16.32 -41.24 22.30
N GLN A 484 -15.94 -40.31 21.43
CA GLN A 484 -14.75 -39.45 21.62
C GLN A 484 -15.09 -38.08 22.24
N ALA A 485 -16.33 -37.63 22.09
CA ALA A 485 -16.74 -36.30 22.55
C ALA A 485 -16.72 -36.22 24.09
N PRO A 486 -16.29 -35.09 24.68
CA PRO A 486 -16.50 -34.80 26.10
C PRO A 486 -17.99 -34.87 26.49
N PRO A 487 -18.33 -35.19 27.75
CA PRO A 487 -19.74 -35.32 28.18
C PRO A 487 -20.61 -34.09 27.91
N ASN A 488 -20.02 -32.88 27.98
CA ASN A 488 -20.70 -31.61 27.73
C ASN A 488 -20.98 -31.32 26.24
N PHE A 489 -20.41 -32.11 25.31
CA PHE A 489 -20.62 -31.99 23.86
C PHE A 489 -21.37 -33.19 23.27
N GLN A 490 -22.02 -33.99 24.12
CA GLN A 490 -22.86 -35.10 23.72
C GLN A 490 -24.33 -34.76 24.01
N ILE A 491 -25.21 -34.93 23.03
CA ILE A 491 -26.66 -34.89 23.23
C ILE A 491 -27.20 -36.31 23.05
N GLY A 492 -27.48 -36.98 24.16
CA GLY A 492 -28.17 -38.27 24.16
C GLY A 492 -27.40 -39.43 23.50
N LEU A 493 -28.06 -40.59 23.47
CA LEU A 493 -27.47 -41.88 23.10
C LEU A 493 -27.37 -42.11 21.58
N SER A 494 -27.78 -41.15 20.74
CA SER A 494 -27.79 -41.31 19.27
C SER A 494 -26.40 -41.48 18.68
N GLY A 495 -25.35 -41.03 19.40
CA GLY A 495 -23.98 -41.41 19.14
C GLY A 495 -23.54 -41.14 17.71
N CYS A 496 -23.89 -39.99 17.13
CA CYS A 496 -23.49 -39.57 15.78
C CYS A 496 -22.18 -38.74 15.76
N GLY A 497 -21.55 -38.55 16.92
CA GLY A 497 -20.43 -37.62 17.06
C GLY A 497 -20.87 -36.16 17.14
N SER A 498 -19.91 -35.26 17.31
CA SER A 498 -20.15 -33.83 17.48
C SER A 498 -19.13 -32.97 16.75
N ILE A 499 -19.61 -31.81 16.29
CA ILE A 499 -18.80 -30.75 15.69
C ILE A 499 -18.90 -29.52 16.59
N VAL A 500 -17.77 -29.08 17.12
CA VAL A 500 -17.66 -27.90 17.98
C VAL A 500 -17.03 -26.77 17.17
N LEU A 501 -17.74 -25.65 17.07
CA LEU A 501 -17.35 -24.48 16.31
C LEU A 501 -16.99 -23.36 17.28
N TRP A 502 -15.77 -22.88 17.17
CA TRP A 502 -15.31 -21.71 17.90
C TRP A 502 -15.18 -20.53 16.96
N THR A 503 -15.75 -19.39 17.35
CA THR A 503 -15.86 -18.20 16.49
C THR A 503 -15.46 -16.94 17.24
N ARG A 504 -15.16 -15.88 16.49
CA ARG A 504 -14.73 -14.59 17.05
C ARG A 504 -15.76 -13.95 17.97
#